data_AF-A0A848B9R7-F1
#
_entry.id   AF-A0A848B9R7-F1
#
_cell.length_a   1.000
_cell.length_b   1.000
_cell.length_c   1.000
_cell.angle_alpha   90.00
_cell.angle_beta   90.00
_cell.angle_gamma   90.00
#
_symmetry.space_group_name_H-M   'P 1'
#
loop_
_entity.id
_entity.type
_entity.pdbx_description
1 polymer ?
#
loop_
_entity_poly.entity_id
_entity_poly.type
_entity_poly.pdbx_seq_one_letter_code
_entity_poly.pdbx_strand_id
1 'polypeptide(L)'
;GAVEEYIQQEPESGHAFVFFGRSRKMVKILQWQGDGFTIWMKRLESGAFHLPKSAEGRIELSSRELAALLSGIKPHRYYKRYSKKS
;
A
#
# COMPACT_ATOMS: atom_id res chain seq x y z
N GLY A 1 -8.53 9.41 14.44
CA GLY A 1 -7.53 8.32 14.54
C GLY A 1 -6.51 8.40 13.41
N ALA A 2 -5.42 7.61 13.43
CA ALA A 2 -4.33 7.74 12.44
C ALA A 2 -4.76 7.62 10.96
N VAL A 3 -5.89 7.00 10.67
CA VAL A 3 -6.49 6.95 9.31
C VAL A 3 -7.00 8.33 8.88
N GLU A 4 -7.81 8.98 9.71
CA GLU A 4 -8.33 10.33 9.46
C GLU A 4 -7.19 11.37 9.43
N GLU A 5 -6.24 11.23 10.35
CA GLU A 5 -5.15 12.20 10.54
C GLU A 5 -4.11 12.15 9.41
N TYR A 6 -3.78 10.96 8.89
CA TYR A 6 -2.71 10.81 7.90
C TYR A 6 -3.19 10.55 6.48
N ILE A 7 -4.42 10.07 6.27
CA ILE A 7 -4.90 9.69 4.93
C ILE A 7 -6.13 10.47 4.48
N GLN A 8 -6.85 11.17 5.37
CA GLN A 8 -7.99 12.02 5.02
C GLN A 8 -9.04 11.30 4.15
N GLN A 9 -9.25 10.01 4.43
CA GLN A 9 -10.22 9.18 3.73
C GLN A 9 -11.13 8.51 4.75
N GLU A 10 -12.40 8.37 4.39
CA GLU A 10 -13.40 7.69 5.21
C GLU A 10 -12.98 6.23 5.45
N PRO A 11 -12.93 5.75 6.70
CA PRO A 11 -12.63 4.35 7.01
C PRO A 11 -13.52 3.36 6.25
N GLU A 12 -14.77 3.71 6.01
CA GLU A 12 -15.79 2.89 5.37
C GLU A 12 -15.74 2.89 3.83
N SER A 13 -14.82 3.66 3.23
CA SER A 13 -14.66 3.78 1.77
C SER A 13 -14.30 2.49 1.03
N GLY A 14 -14.03 1.40 1.76
CA GLY A 14 -13.59 0.12 1.19
C GLY A 14 -12.11 0.09 0.82
N HIS A 15 -11.38 1.19 1.01
CA HIS A 15 -9.94 1.26 0.78
C HIS A 15 -9.16 0.56 1.90
N ALA A 16 -8.04 -0.06 1.51
CA ALA A 16 -7.05 -0.56 2.46
C ALA A 16 -5.91 0.47 2.56
N PHE A 17 -5.54 0.81 3.79
CA PHE A 17 -4.47 1.75 4.07
C PHE A 17 -3.17 1.00 4.35
N VAL A 18 -2.14 1.25 3.53
CA VAL A 18 -0.89 0.50 3.56
C VAL A 18 0.24 1.40 4.05
N PHE A 19 0.84 1.03 5.19
CA PHE A 19 1.92 1.76 5.84
C PHE A 19 3.21 0.95 5.80
N PHE A 20 4.27 1.56 5.28
CA PHE A 20 5.61 0.98 5.32
C PHE A 20 6.43 1.66 6.41
N GLY A 21 7.12 0.87 7.23
CA GLY A 21 8.05 1.41 8.21
C GLY A 21 9.20 2.17 7.55
N ARG A 22 9.89 3.05 8.30
CA ARG A 22 11.01 3.87 7.77
C ARG A 22 12.11 3.05 7.10
N SER A 23 12.43 1.87 7.65
CA SER A 23 13.41 0.93 7.07
C SER A 23 12.86 0.08 5.92
N ARG A 24 11.55 0.20 5.65
CA ARG A 24 10.79 -0.60 4.66
C ARG A 24 10.91 -2.11 4.85
N LYS A 25 11.30 -2.59 6.03
CA LYS A 25 11.32 -4.04 6.34
C LYS A 25 9.97 -4.59 6.77
N MET A 26 9.01 -3.69 7.00
CA MET A 26 7.72 -4.00 7.60
C MET A 26 6.64 -3.22 6.89
N VAL A 27 5.52 -3.89 6.67
CA VAL A 27 4.28 -3.31 6.14
C VAL A 27 3.13 -3.63 7.08
N LYS A 28 2.24 -2.65 7.27
CA LYS A 28 0.95 -2.80 7.94
C LYS A 28 -0.15 -2.42 6.97
N ILE A 29 -1.17 -3.24 6.87
CA ILE A 29 -2.36 -3.00 6.06
C ILE A 29 -3.54 -2.91 7.03
N LEU A 30 -4.25 -1.80 6.97
CA LEU A 30 -5.38 -1.48 7.82
C LEU A 30 -6.64 -1.38 6.94
N GLN A 31 -7.68 -2.13 7.29
CA GLN A 31 -8.94 -2.13 6.54
C GLN A 31 -10.12 -2.15 7.51
N TRP A 32 -11.13 -1.34 7.25
CA TRP A 32 -12.39 -1.40 8.00
C TRP A 32 -13.25 -2.58 7.55
N GLN A 33 -13.85 -3.30 8.49
CA GLN A 33 -14.70 -4.47 8.26
C GLN A 33 -16.04 -4.34 9.00
N GLY A 34 -16.70 -3.18 8.88
CA GLY A 34 -18.06 -2.94 9.38
C GLY A 34 -18.14 -2.75 10.90
N ASP A 35 -17.53 -3.63 11.69
CA ASP A 35 -17.53 -3.62 13.15
C ASP A 35 -16.22 -3.09 13.75
N GLY A 36 -15.21 -2.85 12.92
CA GLY A 36 -13.90 -2.42 13.38
C GLY A 36 -12.83 -2.48 12.30
N PHE A 37 -11.59 -2.23 12.73
CA PHE A 37 -10.43 -2.35 11.86
C PHE A 37 -9.79 -3.74 11.96
N THR A 38 -9.53 -4.34 10.81
CA THR A 38 -8.61 -5.47 10.67
C THR A 38 -7.21 -4.97 10.31
N ILE A 39 -6.20 -5.52 10.98
CA ILE A 39 -4.79 -5.23 10.71
C ILE A 39 -4.09 -6.49 10.22
N TRP A 40 -3.50 -6.42 9.03
CA TRP A 40 -2.53 -7.39 8.56
C TRP A 40 -1.12 -6.79 8.61
N MET A 41 -0.14 -7.62 8.99
CA MET A 41 1.23 -7.18 9.16
C MET A 41 2.20 -8.22 8.59
N LYS A 42 3.19 -7.74 7.84
CA LYS A 42 4.28 -8.57 7.33
C LYS A 42 5.63 -7.90 7.59
N ARG A 43 6.55 -8.67 8.15
CA ARG A 43 7.96 -8.30 8.31
C ARG A 43 8.80 -9.22 7.43
N LEU A 44 9.81 -8.65 6.77
CA LEU A 44 10.80 -9.41 6.03
C LEU A 44 11.95 -9.77 6.99
N GLU A 45 12.35 -11.04 6.98
CA GLU A 45 13.55 -11.52 7.69
C GLU A 45 14.84 -10.90 7.14
N SER A 46 14.87 -10.63 5.83
CA SER A 46 15.98 -9.96 5.15
C SER A 46 15.49 -9.04 4.03
N GLY A 47 16.30 -8.04 3.67
CA GLY A 47 15.98 -7.05 2.65
C GLY A 47 14.97 -6.00 3.09
N ALA A 48 14.32 -5.36 2.10
CA ALA A 48 13.32 -4.32 2.29
C ALA A 48 12.32 -4.30 1.12
N PHE A 49 11.10 -3.84 1.37
CA PHE A 49 10.09 -3.58 0.35
C PHE A 49 10.56 -2.48 -0.60
N HIS A 50 10.44 -2.72 -1.90
CA HIS A 50 10.79 -1.77 -2.94
C HIS A 50 9.54 -0.99 -3.34
N LEU A 51 9.41 0.22 -2.79
CA LEU A 51 8.30 1.10 -3.10
C LEU A 51 8.57 1.86 -4.41
N PRO A 52 7.53 2.11 -5.23
CA PRO A 52 7.64 3.10 -6.29
C PRO A 52 8.04 4.47 -5.72
N LYS A 53 8.69 5.30 -6.52
CA LYS A 53 8.98 6.69 -6.11
C LYS A 53 7.66 7.46 -6.05
N SER A 54 7.43 8.15 -4.94
CA SER A 54 6.37 9.15 -4.81
C SER A 54 7.01 10.52 -4.66
N ALA A 55 6.45 11.53 -5.33
CA ALA A 55 6.83 12.93 -5.12
C ALA A 55 6.34 13.45 -3.75
N GLU A 56 5.21 12.92 -3.25
CA GLU A 56 4.49 13.45 -2.08
C GLU A 56 4.49 12.46 -0.89
N GLY A 57 5.19 11.34 -1.00
CA GLY A 57 5.23 10.30 0.04
C GLY A 57 3.96 9.44 0.12
N ARG A 58 2.96 9.68 -0.74
CA ARG A 58 1.73 8.88 -0.87
C ARG A 58 1.67 8.22 -2.25
N ILE A 59 1.15 7.01 -2.32
CA ILE A 59 0.97 6.27 -3.58
C ILE A 59 -0.35 5.51 -3.49
N GLU A 60 -1.19 5.67 -4.49
CA GLU A 60 -2.36 4.82 -4.67
C GLU A 60 -1.93 3.56 -5.43
N LEU A 61 -2.29 2.39 -4.91
CA LEU A 61 -1.96 1.11 -5.50
C LEU A 61 -3.24 0.33 -5.75
N SER A 62 -3.38 -0.24 -6.95
CA SER A 62 -4.35 -1.29 -7.20
C SER A 62 -4.02 -2.53 -6.37
N SER A 63 -5.01 -3.40 -6.13
CA SER A 63 -4.81 -4.68 -5.43
C SER A 63 -3.72 -5.54 -6.08
N ARG A 64 -3.58 -5.46 -7.42
CA ARG A 64 -2.55 -6.18 -8.18
C ARG A 64 -1.15 -5.62 -7.93
N GLU A 65 -1.00 -4.30 -7.89
CA GLU A 65 0.29 -3.65 -7.61
C GLU A 65 0.73 -3.92 -6.17
N LEU A 66 -0.23 -3.88 -5.22
CA LEU A 66 0.02 -4.27 -3.84
C LEU A 66 0.46 -5.73 -3.74
N ALA A 67 -0.24 -6.67 -4.38
CA ALA A 67 0.15 -8.08 -4.38
C ALA A 67 1.56 -8.30 -4.97
N ALA A 68 1.88 -7.63 -6.08
CA ALA A 68 3.21 -7.69 -6.68
C ALA A 68 4.28 -7.18 -5.71
N LEU A 69 4.03 -6.04 -5.05
CA LEU A 69 4.94 -5.49 -4.06
C LEU A 69 5.15 -6.43 -2.87
N LEU A 70 4.08 -7.03 -2.33
CA LEU A 70 4.13 -7.95 -1.21
C LEU A 70 4.83 -9.28 -1.54
N SER A 71 4.79 -9.70 -2.81
CA SER A 71 5.47 -10.90 -3.31
C SER A 71 6.98 -10.72 -3.50
N GLY A 72 7.47 -9.47 -3.51
CA GLY A 72 8.88 -9.17 -3.77
C GLY A 72 9.28 -9.24 -5.24
N ILE A 73 8.33 -9.41 -6.17
CA ILE A 73 8.58 -9.30 -7.59
C ILE A 73 9.04 -7.88 -7.90
N LYS A 74 10.22 -7.73 -8.51
CA LYS A 74 10.72 -6.47 -9.03
C LYS A 74 10.34 -6.33 -10.50
N PRO A 75 9.28 -5.59 -10.86
CA PRO A 75 9.02 -5.30 -12.27
C PRO A 75 10.17 -4.43 -12.80
N HIS A 76 10.98 -5.00 -13.69
CA HIS A 76 12.07 -4.28 -14.37
C HIS A 76 11.55 -3.15 -15.27
N ARG A 77 10.28 -3.19 -15.67
CA ARG A 77 9.67 -2.21 -16.57
C ARG A 77 8.15 -2.14 -16.33
N TYR A 78 7.67 -1.01 -15.82
CA TYR A 78 6.25 -0.73 -15.76
C TYR A 78 5.79 -0.18 -17.11
N TYR A 79 5.11 -1.01 -17.91
CA TYR A 79 4.37 -0.51 -19.06
C TYR A 79 2.92 -0.32 -18.66
N LYS A 80 2.41 0.91 -18.77
CA LYS A 80 0.95 1.12 -18.82
C LYS A 80 0.47 0.46 -20.12
N ARG A 81 -0.01 -0.79 -20.01
CA ARG A 81 -0.59 -1.52 -21.16
C ARG A 81 -1.82 -0.78 -21.69
N TYR A 82 -2.53 -0.07 -20.81
CA TYR A 82 -3.64 0.81 -21.14
C TYR A 82 -3.47 2.14 -20.41
N SER A 83 -3.52 3.23 -21.16
CA SER A 83 -3.79 4.57 -20.64
C SER A 83 -5.26 4.84 -20.92
N LYS A 84 -6.06 5.01 -19.87
CA LYS A 84 -7.38 5.63 -20.03
C LYS A 84 -7.12 7.05 -20.53
N LYS A 85 -7.52 7.37 -21.76
CA LYS A 85 -7.67 8.76 -22.19
C LYS A 85 -8.81 9.35 -21.38
N SER A 86 -8.52 10.38 -20.60
CA SER A 86 -9.54 11.35 -20.19
C SER A 86 -9.71 12.37 -21.29
#